data_AF-A0AA95KVH2-F1
#
_entry.id   AF-A0AA95KVH2-F1
#
_cell.length_a   1.000
_cell.length_b   1.000
_cell.length_c   1.000
_cell.angle_alpha   90.00
_cell.angle_beta   90.00
_cell.angle_gamma   90.00
#
_symmetry.space_group_name_H-M   'P 1'
#
loop_
_entity.id
_entity.type
_entity.pdbx_description
1 polymer ?
#
loop_
_entity_poly.entity_id
_entity_poly.type
_entity_poly.pdbx_seq_one_letter_code
_entity_poly.pdbx_strand_id
1 'polypeptide(L)'
;MDMQVEEITQILRESPSVRLIKSRSVDFFLSFVIEAFEGQSAIMQERLHMLLENRLDEQENALVEDNLEMTRLGESNEQKAKRLIKDWTDKGFLTNYQNEEGEVIYEISSHTSKLMDWVVSLKKRITSVRNRSSRRCLPN
;
A
#
# COMPACT_ATOMS: atom_id res chain seq x y z
N MET A 1 9.66 -30.14 -17.28
CA MET A 1 8.40 -29.58 -16.77
C MET A 1 8.66 -28.65 -15.56
N ASP A 2 9.87 -28.69 -14.97
CA ASP A 2 10.30 -27.87 -13.83
C ASP A 2 10.62 -26.40 -14.14
N MET A 3 10.92 -26.06 -15.40
CA MET A 3 11.29 -24.71 -15.83
C MET A 3 10.18 -23.67 -15.54
N GLN A 4 8.91 -24.06 -15.66
CA GLN A 4 7.78 -23.18 -15.31
C GLN A 4 7.65 -22.98 -13.80
N VAL A 5 8.00 -23.97 -12.98
CA VAL A 5 7.92 -23.86 -11.52
C VAL A 5 9.01 -22.91 -11.02
N GLU A 6 10.22 -22.97 -11.57
CA GLU A 6 11.29 -22.02 -11.26
C GLU A 6 10.96 -20.59 -11.71
N GLU A 7 10.45 -20.40 -12.94
CA GLU A 7 10.00 -19.08 -13.41
C GLU A 7 8.88 -18.51 -12.54
N ILE A 8 7.87 -19.32 -12.21
CA ILE A 8 6.78 -18.89 -11.31
C ILE A 8 7.35 -18.56 -9.93
N THR A 9 8.26 -19.37 -9.39
CA THR A 9 8.87 -19.11 -8.08
C THR A 9 9.72 -17.84 -8.10
N GLN A 10 10.40 -17.56 -9.21
CA GLN A 10 11.17 -16.34 -9.41
C GLN A 10 10.26 -15.11 -9.53
N ILE A 11 9.17 -15.18 -10.29
CA ILE A 11 8.14 -14.14 -10.35
C ILE A 11 7.56 -13.89 -8.96
N LEU A 12 7.27 -14.93 -8.18
CA LEU A 12 6.77 -14.79 -6.81
C LEU A 12 7.80 -14.16 -5.85
N ARG A 13 9.10 -14.30 -6.12
CA ARG A 13 10.18 -13.68 -5.33
C ARG A 13 10.45 -12.23 -5.75
N GLU A 14 10.45 -11.97 -7.05
CA GLU A 14 10.83 -10.67 -7.62
C GLU A 14 9.65 -9.71 -7.76
N SER A 15 8.41 -10.21 -7.82
CA SER A 15 7.23 -9.36 -8.00
C SER A 15 7.06 -8.40 -6.81
N PRO A 16 7.09 -7.07 -7.07
CA PRO A 16 6.79 -6.06 -6.04
C PRO A 16 5.41 -6.29 -5.42
N SER A 17 4.47 -6.85 -6.19
CA SER A 17 3.12 -7.14 -5.72
C SER A 17 3.07 -8.24 -4.67
N VAL A 18 3.88 -9.28 -4.81
CA VAL A 18 3.97 -10.37 -3.81
C VAL A 18 4.75 -9.90 -2.59
N ARG A 19 5.78 -9.07 -2.78
CA ARG A 19 6.49 -8.39 -1.69
C ARG A 19 5.57 -7.47 -0.90
N LEU A 20 4.67 -6.75 -1.57
CA LEU A 20 3.68 -5.90 -0.90
C LEU A 20 2.73 -6.74 -0.03
N ILE A 21 2.13 -7.81 -0.58
CA ILE A 21 1.20 -8.67 0.18
C ILE A 21 1.89 -9.37 1.35
N LYS A 22 3.17 -9.76 1.21
CA LYS A 22 3.95 -10.35 2.30
C LYS A 22 4.42 -9.34 3.34
N SER A 23 4.32 -8.05 3.07
CA SER A 23 4.72 -7.01 4.02
C SER A 23 3.73 -6.98 5.18
N ARG A 24 4.22 -7.07 6.42
CA ARG A 24 3.36 -6.93 7.62
C ARG A 24 2.80 -5.51 7.80
N SER A 25 3.34 -4.54 7.06
CA SER A 25 2.82 -3.16 6.97
C SER A 25 1.86 -2.95 5.80
N VAL A 26 1.44 -4.01 5.12
CA VAL A 26 0.55 -3.91 3.95
C VAL A 26 -0.79 -3.29 4.32
N ASP A 27 -1.33 -3.60 5.50
CA ASP A 27 -2.60 -3.03 5.95
C ASP A 27 -2.50 -1.52 6.15
N PHE A 28 -1.42 -1.03 6.79
CA PHE A 28 -1.15 0.39 6.93
C PHE A 28 -0.96 1.08 5.58
N PHE A 29 -0.11 0.51 4.72
CA PHE A 29 0.16 1.08 3.41
C PHE A 29 -1.09 1.13 2.53
N LEU A 30 -1.84 0.03 2.44
CA LEU A 30 -3.04 -0.03 1.61
C LEU A 30 -4.12 0.92 2.14
N SER A 31 -4.36 0.94 3.46
CA SER A 31 -5.33 1.88 4.05
C SER A 31 -4.93 3.32 3.77
N PHE A 32 -3.66 3.65 3.98
CA PHE A 32 -3.13 4.98 3.69
C PHE A 32 -3.28 5.35 2.22
N VAL A 33 -2.86 4.48 1.29
CA VAL A 33 -2.92 4.77 -0.15
C VAL A 33 -4.35 4.90 -0.65
N ILE A 34 -5.28 4.08 -0.15
CA ILE A 34 -6.71 4.20 -0.47
C ILE A 34 -7.24 5.59 -0.11
N GLU A 35 -6.91 6.06 1.08
CA GLU A 35 -7.41 7.32 1.63
C GLU A 35 -6.65 8.55 1.14
N ALA A 36 -5.34 8.44 0.91
CA ALA A 36 -4.52 9.56 0.49
C ALA A 36 -4.72 9.89 -0.99
N PHE A 37 -4.94 8.86 -1.81
CA PHE A 37 -5.10 9.03 -3.24
C PHE A 37 -6.57 9.18 -3.66
N GLU A 38 -7.57 8.73 -2.88
CA GLU A 38 -9.02 8.90 -3.14
C GLU A 38 -9.47 8.70 -4.60
N GLY A 39 -8.80 7.84 -5.38
CA GLY A 39 -9.09 7.62 -6.80
C GLY A 39 -8.24 8.44 -7.79
N GLN A 40 -7.33 9.27 -7.32
CA GLN A 40 -6.23 9.86 -8.08
C GLN A 40 -5.07 8.86 -8.19
N SER A 41 -4.25 8.93 -9.25
CA SER A 41 -3.02 8.12 -9.33
C SER A 41 -1.81 8.84 -8.74
N ALA A 42 -1.83 10.17 -8.71
CA ALA A 42 -0.69 11.01 -8.35
C ALA A 42 -1.05 12.11 -7.34
N ILE A 43 -0.11 12.43 -6.44
CA ILE A 43 -0.21 13.49 -5.44
C ILE A 43 1.14 14.20 -5.26
N MET A 44 1.12 15.48 -4.94
CA MET A 44 2.34 16.26 -4.68
C MET A 44 3.06 15.76 -3.42
N GLN A 45 4.39 15.86 -3.41
CA GLN A 45 5.22 15.47 -2.26
C GLN A 45 4.74 16.14 -0.97
N GLU A 46 4.56 17.46 -0.95
CA GLU A 46 4.16 18.18 0.27
C GLU A 46 2.84 17.65 0.84
N ARG A 47 1.85 17.40 -0.03
CA ARG A 47 0.56 16.83 0.37
C ARG A 47 0.71 15.39 0.88
N LEU A 48 1.52 14.56 0.21
CA LEU A 48 1.79 13.19 0.64
C LEU A 48 2.42 13.15 2.03
N HIS A 49 3.42 14.00 2.27
CA HIS A 49 4.09 14.10 3.58
C HIS A 49 3.12 14.52 4.66
N MET A 50 2.33 15.57 4.43
CA MET A 50 1.34 16.07 5.39
C MET A 50 0.29 15.01 5.73
N LEU A 51 -0.25 14.31 4.73
CA LEU A 51 -1.24 13.24 4.96
C LEU A 51 -0.64 12.09 5.76
N LEU A 52 0.61 11.72 5.48
CA LEU A 52 1.29 10.64 6.19
C LEU A 52 1.64 11.03 7.62
N GLU A 53 2.08 12.26 7.85
CA GLU A 53 2.35 12.80 9.19
C GLU A 53 1.08 12.81 10.04
N ASN A 54 -0.04 13.34 9.51
CA ASN A 54 -1.33 13.31 10.20
C ASN A 54 -1.77 11.88 10.55
N ARG A 55 -1.56 10.93 9.64
CA ARG A 55 -1.89 9.52 9.87
C ARG A 55 -0.99 8.87 10.92
N LEU A 56 0.28 9.26 10.99
CA LEU A 56 1.20 8.80 12.03
C LEU A 56 0.87 9.40 13.41
N ASP A 57 0.42 10.65 13.47
CA ASP A 57 -0.11 11.27 14.68
C ASP A 57 -1.38 10.53 15.17
N GLU A 58 -2.32 10.23 14.25
CA GLU A 58 -3.54 9.49 14.57
C GLU A 58 -3.28 8.04 15.03
N GLN A 59 -2.18 7.43 14.55
CA GLN A 59 -1.80 6.04 14.82
C GLN A 59 -0.62 5.87 15.77
N GLU A 60 -0.26 6.87 16.58
CA GLU A 60 0.92 6.84 17.47
C GLU A 60 1.04 5.56 18.35
N ASN A 61 -0.06 4.83 18.57
CA ASN A 61 -0.10 3.55 19.31
C ASN A 61 -0.20 2.26 18.46
N ALA A 62 -0.37 2.32 17.13
CA ALA A 62 -0.69 1.15 16.30
C ALA A 62 0.51 0.55 15.53
N LEU A 63 1.63 1.27 15.44
CA LEU A 63 2.85 0.79 14.76
C LEU A 63 3.83 0.05 15.68
N VAL A 64 3.36 -0.41 16.84
CA VAL A 64 4.18 -1.22 17.74
C VAL A 64 4.32 -2.64 17.16
N GLU A 65 5.57 -3.06 17.00
CA GLU A 65 6.10 -4.38 16.55
C GLU A 65 6.38 -4.56 15.05
N ASP A 66 7.60 -4.86 14.58
CA ASP A 66 8.86 -5.20 15.27
C ASP A 66 10.03 -5.12 14.24
N ASN A 67 11.26 -4.98 14.78
CA ASN A 67 12.61 -5.10 14.20
C ASN A 67 13.36 -3.87 13.64
N LEU A 68 12.83 -2.64 13.71
CA LEU A 68 13.63 -1.43 13.38
C LEU A 68 13.77 -0.43 14.55
N GLU A 69 13.18 -0.72 15.71
CA GLU A 69 12.79 0.30 16.69
C GLU A 69 13.64 0.44 17.97
N MET A 70 14.63 -0.41 18.26
CA MET A 70 15.45 -0.15 19.46
C MET A 70 16.34 1.11 19.35
N THR A 71 16.53 1.69 18.17
CA THR A 71 17.37 2.88 17.98
C THR A 71 16.56 4.17 17.77
N ARG A 72 15.21 4.14 17.77
CA ARG A 72 14.41 5.21 17.11
C ARG A 72 13.19 5.72 17.87
N LEU A 73 13.15 5.48 19.18
CA LEU A 73 12.14 5.95 20.15
C LEU A 73 12.17 7.49 20.39
N GLY A 74 12.44 8.29 19.36
CA GLY A 74 12.50 9.75 19.45
C GLY A 74 12.56 10.49 18.11
N GLU A 75 12.39 9.80 16.98
CA GLU A 75 12.27 10.46 15.67
C GLU A 75 10.90 11.14 15.56
N SER A 76 10.87 12.38 15.06
CA SER A 76 9.62 13.12 14.78
C SER A 76 8.78 12.40 13.71
N ASN A 77 7.46 12.56 13.74
CA ASN A 77 6.56 11.98 12.75
C ASN A 77 6.86 12.48 11.33
N GLU A 78 7.35 13.71 11.17
CA GLU A 78 7.90 14.22 9.92
C GLU A 78 9.06 13.36 9.37
N GLN A 79 10.00 12.96 10.25
CA GLN A 79 11.14 12.13 9.87
C GLN A 79 10.71 10.70 9.53
N LYS A 80 9.76 10.15 10.28
CA LYS A 80 9.15 8.86 9.99
C LYS A 80 8.43 8.86 8.64
N ALA A 81 7.66 9.92 8.34
CA ALA A 81 6.96 10.07 7.05
C ALA A 81 7.96 10.09 5.88
N LYS A 82 9.01 10.91 5.97
CA LYS A 82 10.09 10.96 4.95
C LYS A 82 10.70 9.60 4.68
N ARG A 83 10.97 8.86 5.75
CA ARG A 83 11.56 7.53 5.65
C ARG A 83 10.62 6.51 5.03
N LEU A 84 9.35 6.49 5.43
CA LEU A 84 8.35 5.56 4.91
C LEU A 84 8.14 5.78 3.42
N ILE A 85 8.01 7.03 2.98
CA ILE A 85 7.87 7.37 1.56
C ILE A 85 9.10 6.89 0.76
N LYS A 86 10.29 7.07 1.32
CA LYS A 86 11.52 6.55 0.72
C LYS A 86 11.51 5.02 0.63
N ASP A 87 11.18 4.32 1.72
CA ASP A 87 11.10 2.85 1.76
C ASP A 87 10.06 2.30 0.77
N TRP A 88 8.91 2.95 0.64
CA TRP A 88 7.88 2.59 -0.34
C TRP A 88 8.33 2.82 -1.79
N THR A 89 9.10 3.88 -2.03
CA THR A 89 9.71 4.16 -3.33
C THR A 89 10.79 3.13 -3.67
N ASP A 90 11.70 2.84 -2.73
CA ASP A 90 12.79 1.86 -2.88
C ASP A 90 12.23 0.45 -3.13
N LYS A 91 11.07 0.12 -2.54
CA LYS A 91 10.35 -1.14 -2.78
C LYS A 91 9.55 -1.18 -4.09
N GLY A 92 9.45 -0.06 -4.80
CA GLY A 92 8.70 0.07 -6.05
C GLY A 92 7.18 0.13 -5.87
N PHE A 93 6.70 0.50 -4.69
CA PHE A 93 5.27 0.70 -4.42
C PHE A 93 4.77 2.06 -4.90
N LEU A 94 5.64 3.06 -4.78
CA LEU A 94 5.46 4.41 -5.32
C LEU A 94 6.55 4.70 -6.36
N THR A 95 6.22 5.52 -7.32
CA THR A 95 7.15 6.14 -8.26
C THR A 95 7.08 7.64 -8.07
N ASN A 96 8.18 8.36 -8.28
CA ASN A 96 8.17 9.82 -8.26
C ASN A 96 8.77 10.37 -9.55
N TYR A 97 8.32 11.57 -9.92
CA TYR A 97 8.85 12.33 -11.03
C TYR A 97 8.77 13.82 -10.69
N GLN A 98 9.63 14.61 -11.33
CA GLN A 98 9.62 16.06 -11.20
C GLN A 98 8.81 16.65 -12.35
N ASN A 99 7.87 17.55 -12.04
CA ASN A 99 7.12 18.27 -13.06
C ASN A 99 7.96 19.41 -13.69
N GLU A 100 7.39 20.10 -14.67
CA GLU A 100 8.05 21.23 -15.36
C GLU A 100 8.33 22.42 -14.43
N GLU A 101 7.61 22.51 -13.30
CA GLU A 101 7.77 23.55 -12.28
C GLU A 101 8.85 23.20 -11.23
N GLY A 102 9.42 22.00 -11.31
CA GLY A 102 10.44 21.53 -10.38
C GLY A 102 9.90 20.86 -9.12
N GLU A 103 8.58 20.66 -9.04
CA GLU A 103 7.90 20.03 -7.92
C GLU A 103 7.92 18.50 -8.09
N VAL A 104 8.15 17.80 -6.97
CA VAL A 104 8.16 16.35 -6.94
C VAL A 104 6.75 15.83 -6.75
N ILE A 105 6.31 14.98 -7.66
CA ILE A 105 5.01 14.32 -7.64
C ILE A 105 5.24 12.83 -7.42
N TYR A 106 4.46 12.25 -6.50
CA TYR A 106 4.44 10.82 -6.23
C TYR A 106 3.21 10.20 -6.86
N GLU A 107 3.42 9.09 -7.55
CA GLU A 107 2.39 8.28 -8.19
C GLU A 107 2.41 6.85 -7.63
N ILE A 108 1.24 6.23 -7.51
CA ILE A 108 1.18 4.79 -7.25
C ILE A 108 1.80 4.01 -8.42
N SER A 109 2.68 3.06 -8.13
CA SER A 109 3.30 2.27 -9.19
C SER A 109 2.26 1.39 -9.90
N SER A 110 2.56 0.98 -11.14
CA SER A 110 1.72 0.04 -11.89
C SER A 110 1.50 -1.29 -11.14
N HIS A 111 2.43 -1.69 -10.28
CA HIS A 111 2.32 -2.87 -9.44
C HIS A 111 1.29 -2.68 -8.32
N THR A 112 1.31 -1.50 -7.68
CA THR A 112 0.36 -1.12 -6.65
C THR A 112 -1.04 -0.94 -7.22
N SER A 113 -1.17 -0.27 -8.37
CA SER A 113 -2.45 -0.10 -9.07
C SER A 113 -3.11 -1.45 -9.41
N LYS A 114 -2.37 -2.42 -9.98
CA LYS A 114 -2.90 -3.76 -10.27
C LYS A 114 -3.34 -4.50 -9.01
N LEU A 115 -2.61 -4.35 -7.91
CA LEU A 115 -2.98 -4.94 -6.62
C LEU A 115 -4.25 -4.30 -6.07
N MET A 116 -4.37 -2.97 -6.17
CA MET A 116 -5.56 -2.24 -5.76
C MET A 116 -6.79 -2.70 -6.54
N ASP A 117 -6.69 -2.79 -7.87
CA ASP A 117 -7.76 -3.33 -8.73
C ASP A 117 -8.14 -4.75 -8.33
N TRP A 118 -7.13 -5.58 -8.04
CA TRP A 118 -7.36 -6.94 -7.56
C TRP A 118 -8.07 -6.96 -6.19
N VAL A 119 -7.66 -6.14 -5.23
CA VAL A 119 -8.29 -6.02 -3.90
C VAL A 119 -9.74 -5.55 -4.02
N VAL A 120 -10.03 -4.56 -4.88
CA VAL A 120 -11.40 -4.11 -5.16
C VAL A 120 -12.22 -5.23 -5.80
N SER A 121 -11.63 -6.01 -6.71
CA SER A 121 -12.29 -7.17 -7.31
C SER A 121 -12.61 -8.26 -6.28
N LEU A 122 -11.73 -8.50 -5.30
CA LEU A 122 -11.94 -9.44 -4.21
C LEU A 122 -13.13 -8.99 -3.34
N LYS A 123 -13.16 -7.71 -2.94
CA LYS A 123 -14.29 -7.13 -2.19
C LYS A 123 -15.62 -7.37 -2.93
N LYS A 124 -15.66 -7.06 -4.23
CA LYS A 124 -16.86 -7.26 -5.06
C LYS A 124 -17.29 -8.74 -5.10
N ARG A 125 -16.35 -9.67 -5.21
CA ARG A 125 -16.63 -11.12 -5.20
C ARG A 125 -17.18 -11.58 -3.84
N ILE A 126 -16.57 -11.13 -2.74
CA ILE A 126 -17.01 -11.47 -1.37
C ILE A 126 -18.42 -10.91 -1.09
N THR A 127 -18.68 -9.66 -1.46
CA THR A 127 -20.01 -9.04 -1.31
C THR A 127 -21.06 -9.72 -2.18
N SER A 128 -20.71 -10.13 -3.41
CA SER A 128 -21.62 -10.85 -4.30
C SER A 128 -22.00 -12.25 -3.77
N VAL A 129 -21.02 -12.98 -3.20
CA VAL A 129 -21.28 -14.28 -2.55
C VAL A 129 -22.18 -14.11 -1.33
N ARG A 130 -21.91 -13.11 -0.48
CA ARG A 130 -22.74 -12.81 0.71
C ARG A 130 -24.20 -12.51 0.34
N ASN A 131 -24.41 -11.77 -0.74
CA ASN A 131 -25.75 -11.41 -1.22
C ASN A 131 -26.51 -12.61 -1.84
N ARG A 132 -25.81 -13.57 -2.45
CA ARG A 132 -26.39 -14.83 -2.95
C ARG A 132 -26.76 -15.80 -1.82
N SER A 133 -26.05 -15.77 -0.69
CA SER A 133 -26.38 -16.58 0.48
C SER A 133 -27.62 -16.06 1.21
N SER A 134 -27.79 -14.72 1.34
CA SER A 134 -29.00 -14.13 1.95
C SER A 134 -30.28 -14.37 1.14
N ARG A 135 -30.22 -14.41 -0.20
CA ARG A 135 -31.41 -14.70 -1.03
C ARG A 135 -31.88 -16.16 -0.95
N ARG A 136 -31.04 -17.08 -0.44
CA ARG A 136 -31.37 -18.51 -0.32
C ARG A 136 -32.06 -18.86 1.01
N CYS A 137 -32.15 -17.91 1.95
CA CYS A 137 -32.75 -18.09 3.27
C CYS A 137 -34.11 -17.40 3.44
N LEU A 138 -34.72 -16.88 2.35
CA LEU A 138 -36.08 -16.37 2.40
C LEU A 138 -37.05 -17.56 2.27
N PRO A 139 -37.89 -17.85 3.27
CA PRO A 139 -38.95 -18.83 3.10
C PRO A 139 -40.03 -18.25 2.17
N ASN A 140 -40.57 -19.11 1.29
CA ASN A 140 -41.78 -18.84 0.51
C ASN A 140 -42.99 -18.63 1.42
#